data_AF-A0A7C7W481-F1
#
_entry.id   AF-A0A7C7W481-F1
#
_cell.length_a   1.000
_cell.length_b   1.000
_cell.length_c   1.000
_cell.angle_alpha   90.00
_cell.angle_beta   90.00
_cell.angle_gamma   90.00
#
_symmetry.space_group_name_H-M   'P 1'
#
loop_
_entity.id
_entity.type
_entity.pdbx_description
1 polymer ?
#
loop_
_entity_poly.entity_id
_entity_poly.type
_entity_poly.pdbx_seq_one_letter_code
_entity_poly.pdbx_strand_id
1 'polypeptide(L)'
;GEKSGLMPSSSWKLKNVHDQWYTGDSLSVCIGQGYLTTTPLQIAAMYMVFANHGTYFQPHIIKNDDIKGVKVDINDKNMKVIRKALWQVVNTRRGTAHKSRMTTEQWEMAGKTGTAQVVKQHLETLKKVADTPRRFRDHAWFAAFAPFTNPEIAIAVLIEHGGHGGSTAAPIARQAVEFYLNKLES
;
A
#
# COMPACT_ATOMS: atom_id res chain seq x y z
N GLY A 1 -13.85 1.79 -17.08
CA GLY A 1 -12.62 1.08 -17.49
C GLY A 1 -11.53 1.34 -16.49
N GLU A 2 -10.62 0.38 -16.29
CA GLU A 2 -9.50 0.47 -15.35
C GLU A 2 -8.42 1.42 -15.88
N LYS A 3 -7.87 2.28 -15.01
CA LYS A 3 -6.73 3.14 -15.35
C LYS A 3 -5.43 2.35 -15.18
N SER A 4 -4.49 2.49 -16.11
CA SER A 4 -3.23 1.75 -16.11
C SER A 4 -2.22 2.16 -15.03
N GLY A 5 -2.42 3.32 -14.38
CA GLY A 5 -1.36 3.97 -13.62
C GLY A 5 -0.18 4.40 -14.52
N LEU A 6 0.95 4.75 -13.90
CA LEU A 6 2.18 5.13 -14.56
C LEU A 6 3.38 4.70 -13.72
N MET A 7 4.17 3.76 -14.23
CA MET A 7 5.54 3.50 -13.77
C MET A 7 6.51 4.29 -14.67
N PRO A 8 7.08 5.41 -14.21
CA PRO A 8 7.90 6.26 -15.06
C PRO A 8 9.24 5.59 -15.40
N SER A 9 9.74 5.89 -16.59
CA SER A 9 11.04 5.45 -17.09
C SER A 9 11.76 6.60 -17.79
N SER A 10 13.06 6.45 -18.06
CA SER A 10 13.82 7.44 -18.82
C SER A 10 13.23 7.68 -20.21
N SER A 11 12.77 6.62 -20.90
CA SER A 11 12.12 6.73 -22.20
C SER A 11 10.76 7.42 -22.12
N TRP A 12 9.98 7.15 -21.06
CA TRP A 12 8.71 7.84 -20.83
C TRP A 12 8.92 9.33 -20.58
N LYS A 13 9.89 9.70 -19.74
CA LYS A 13 10.16 11.11 -19.41
C LYS A 13 10.64 11.89 -20.63
N LEU A 14 11.56 11.32 -21.41
CA LEU A 14 12.04 11.96 -22.64
C LEU A 14 10.90 12.19 -23.66
N LYS A 15 9.99 11.22 -23.79
CA LYS A 15 8.88 11.32 -24.75
C LYS A 15 7.77 12.28 -24.32
N ASN A 16 7.42 12.32 -23.03
CA ASN A 16 6.22 13.02 -22.56
C ASN A 16 6.51 14.35 -21.83
N VAL A 17 7.70 14.48 -21.24
CA VAL A 17 8.15 15.68 -20.51
C VAL A 17 9.22 16.44 -21.29
N HIS A 18 9.81 15.82 -22.33
CA HIS A 18 10.88 16.40 -23.15
C HIS A 18 12.13 16.78 -22.34
N ASP A 19 12.46 15.94 -21.36
CA ASP A 19 13.58 16.14 -20.45
C ASP A 19 14.26 14.79 -20.13
N GLN A 20 15.54 14.84 -19.75
CA GLN A 20 16.33 13.66 -19.41
C GLN A 20 16.00 13.13 -18.02
N TRP A 21 16.36 11.87 -17.76
CA TRP A 21 16.20 11.26 -16.44
C TRP A 21 17.33 11.68 -15.52
N TYR A 22 17.00 12.28 -14.37
CA TYR A 22 17.98 12.64 -13.34
C TYR A 22 17.96 11.63 -12.21
N THR A 23 19.07 11.54 -11.46
CA THR A 23 19.14 10.71 -10.25
C THR A 23 18.03 11.03 -9.24
N GLY A 24 17.60 12.30 -9.16
CA GLY A 24 16.48 12.73 -8.32
C GLY A 24 15.12 12.12 -8.70
N ASP A 25 14.92 11.76 -9.97
CA ASP A 25 13.72 11.05 -10.41
C ASP A 25 13.69 9.63 -9.83
N SER A 26 14.83 8.92 -9.88
CA SER A 26 14.96 7.60 -9.25
C SER A 26 14.72 7.64 -7.74
N LEU A 27 15.25 8.66 -7.06
CA LEU A 27 15.04 8.86 -5.62
C LEU A 27 13.58 9.14 -5.26
N SER A 28 12.86 9.86 -6.11
CA SER A 28 11.43 10.11 -5.90
C SER A 28 10.61 8.84 -6.14
N VAL A 29 10.91 8.10 -7.21
CA VAL A 29 10.19 6.87 -7.57
C VAL A 29 10.38 5.78 -6.52
N CYS A 30 11.57 5.63 -5.93
CA CYS A 30 11.84 4.57 -4.95
C CYS A 30 11.03 4.72 -3.64
N ILE A 31 10.56 5.94 -3.33
CA ILE A 31 9.65 6.20 -2.20
C ILE A 31 8.18 6.35 -2.63
N GLY A 32 7.88 6.09 -3.90
CA GLY A 32 6.52 6.13 -4.43
C GLY A 32 6.00 7.53 -4.77
N GLN A 33 6.88 8.47 -5.10
CA GLN A 33 6.56 9.87 -5.42
C GLN A 33 7.02 10.24 -6.85
N GLY A 34 6.86 11.50 -7.23
CA GLY A 34 7.23 12.02 -8.54
C GLY A 34 6.15 11.73 -9.58
N TYR A 35 6.54 11.15 -10.71
CA TYR A 35 5.60 10.81 -11.79
C TYR A 35 4.88 9.47 -11.58
N LEU A 36 5.24 8.71 -10.54
CA LEU A 36 4.60 7.44 -10.25
C LEU A 36 3.12 7.65 -9.89
N THR A 37 2.23 6.93 -10.58
CA THR A 37 0.82 6.84 -10.19
C THR A 37 0.37 5.39 -10.22
N THR A 38 -0.55 5.04 -9.33
CA THR A 38 -1.04 3.68 -9.15
C THR A 38 -2.51 3.71 -8.73
N THR A 39 -3.24 2.64 -9.03
CA THR A 39 -4.62 2.48 -8.54
C THR A 39 -4.64 1.70 -7.22
N PRO A 40 -5.68 1.86 -6.39
CA PRO A 40 -5.86 1.03 -5.20
C PRO A 40 -5.86 -0.48 -5.52
N LEU A 41 -6.41 -0.87 -6.68
CA LEU A 41 -6.43 -2.26 -7.12
C LEU A 41 -5.02 -2.79 -7.42
N GLN A 42 -4.17 -2.00 -8.07
CA GLN A 42 -2.77 -2.36 -8.32
C GLN A 42 -1.99 -2.54 -7.00
N ILE A 43 -2.24 -1.68 -6.00
CA ILE A 43 -1.63 -1.83 -4.67
C ILE A 43 -2.14 -3.08 -3.96
N ALA A 44 -3.45 -3.35 -3.97
CA ALA A 44 -4.00 -4.57 -3.38
C ALA A 44 -3.42 -5.83 -4.05
N ALA A 45 -3.28 -5.82 -5.38
CA ALA A 45 -2.70 -6.92 -6.13
C ALA A 45 -1.21 -7.12 -5.84
N MET A 46 -0.45 -6.04 -5.61
CA MET A 46 0.93 -6.15 -5.13
C MET A 46 1.00 -6.81 -3.75
N TYR A 47 0.11 -6.46 -2.82
CA TYR A 47 0.06 -7.08 -1.50
C TYR A 47 -0.36 -8.55 -1.54
N MET A 48 -1.24 -8.91 -2.49
CA MET A 48 -1.59 -10.29 -2.78
C MET A 48 -0.36 -11.13 -3.16
N VAL A 49 0.61 -10.58 -3.89
CA VAL A 49 1.87 -11.30 -4.21
C VAL A 49 2.63 -11.65 -2.93
N PHE A 50 2.70 -10.74 -1.95
CA PHE A 50 3.37 -11.01 -0.67
C PHE A 50 2.58 -12.00 0.20
N ALA A 51 1.25 -11.93 0.14
CA ALA A 51 0.36 -12.88 0.80
C ALA A 51 0.58 -14.31 0.24
N ASN A 52 0.63 -14.43 -1.09
CA ASN A 52 0.76 -15.69 -1.82
C ASN A 52 2.22 -16.10 -2.09
N HIS A 53 3.15 -15.67 -1.25
CA HIS A 53 4.56 -16.08 -1.30
C HIS A 53 5.23 -15.92 -2.68
N GLY A 54 4.90 -14.86 -3.41
CA GLY A 54 5.47 -14.54 -4.72
C GLY A 54 4.60 -14.92 -5.92
N THR A 55 3.38 -15.41 -5.70
CA THR A 55 2.46 -15.75 -6.79
C THR A 55 1.43 -14.65 -7.01
N TYR A 56 1.39 -14.09 -8.21
CA TYR A 56 0.39 -13.14 -8.64
C TYR A 56 -0.83 -13.87 -9.20
N PHE A 57 -2.03 -13.47 -8.77
CA PHE A 57 -3.28 -13.88 -9.41
C PHE A 57 -3.99 -12.63 -9.93
N GLN A 58 -4.55 -12.71 -11.13
CA GLN A 58 -5.29 -11.58 -11.72
C GLN A 58 -6.55 -11.30 -10.88
N PRO A 59 -6.71 -10.08 -10.32
CA PRO A 59 -7.94 -9.71 -9.64
C PRO A 59 -9.14 -9.73 -10.60
N HIS A 60 -10.26 -10.25 -10.13
CA HIS A 60 -11.47 -10.46 -10.92
C HIS A 60 -12.69 -10.43 -9.98
N ILE A 61 -13.87 -10.12 -10.52
CA ILE A 61 -15.12 -10.03 -9.75
C ILE A 61 -15.93 -11.33 -9.86
N ILE A 62 -15.96 -11.93 -11.05
CA ILE A 62 -16.73 -13.15 -11.32
C ILE A 62 -15.97 -14.34 -10.77
N LYS A 63 -16.50 -14.99 -9.73
CA LYS A 63 -15.89 -16.17 -9.12
C LYS A 63 -15.52 -17.18 -10.22
N ASN A 64 -14.22 -17.47 -10.31
CA ASN A 64 -13.66 -18.40 -11.25
C ASN A 64 -12.52 -19.16 -10.57
N ASP A 65 -12.64 -20.49 -10.50
CA ASP A 65 -11.67 -21.34 -9.82
C ASP A 65 -10.45 -21.66 -10.71
N ASP A 66 -10.50 -21.34 -12.02
CA ASP A 66 -9.45 -21.67 -13.01
C ASP A 66 -8.37 -20.59 -13.19
N ILE A 67 -8.13 -19.76 -12.18
CA ILE A 67 -7.21 -18.64 -12.31
C ILE A 67 -5.78 -19.09 -12.09
N LYS A 68 -5.02 -19.03 -13.18
CA LYS A 68 -3.60 -19.40 -13.16
C LYS A 68 -2.77 -18.32 -12.49
N GLY A 69 -2.05 -18.72 -11.45
CA GLY A 69 -1.05 -17.90 -10.80
C GLY A 69 0.19 -17.71 -11.67
N VAL A 70 0.76 -16.52 -11.66
CA VAL A 70 2.04 -16.18 -12.30
C VAL A 70 3.08 -15.97 -11.21
N LYS A 71 4.16 -16.74 -11.25
CA LYS A 71 5.26 -16.58 -10.28
C LYS A 71 6.05 -15.31 -10.60
N VAL A 72 6.13 -14.42 -9.62
CA VAL A 72 6.99 -13.24 -9.68
C VAL A 72 8.39 -13.65 -9.23
N ASP A 73 9.40 -13.20 -9.95
CA ASP A 73 10.80 -13.47 -9.62
C ASP A 73 11.24 -12.67 -8.38
N ILE A 74 10.99 -13.24 -7.21
CA ILE A 74 11.41 -12.71 -5.92
C ILE A 74 12.12 -13.83 -5.18
N ASN A 75 13.39 -13.62 -4.86
CA ASN A 75 14.16 -14.56 -4.04
C ASN A 75 13.48 -14.79 -2.67
N ASP A 76 13.37 -16.05 -2.25
CA ASP A 76 12.73 -16.45 -0.98
C ASP A 76 13.28 -15.73 0.25
N LYS A 77 14.58 -15.44 0.28
CA LYS A 77 15.22 -14.66 1.36
C LYS A 77 14.64 -13.24 1.40
N ASN A 78 14.52 -12.59 0.25
CA ASN A 78 13.93 -11.25 0.15
C ASN A 78 12.44 -11.28 0.51
N MET A 79 11.71 -12.30 0.04
CA MET A 79 10.30 -12.48 0.40
C MET A 79 10.10 -12.59 1.92
N LYS A 80 10.91 -13.40 2.60
CA LYS A 80 10.87 -13.53 4.08
C LYS A 80 11.17 -12.21 4.78
N VAL A 81 12.20 -11.48 4.33
CA VAL A 81 12.57 -10.18 4.89
C VAL A 81 11.45 -9.16 4.71
N ILE A 82 10.87 -9.06 3.50
CA ILE A 82 9.79 -8.11 3.18
C ILE A 82 8.55 -8.42 4.03
N ARG A 83 8.09 -9.67 4.04
CA ARG A 83 6.93 -10.09 4.84
C ARG A 83 7.13 -9.79 6.33
N LYS A 84 8.33 -10.07 6.87
CA LYS A 84 8.62 -9.76 8.27
C LYS A 84 8.67 -8.26 8.54
N ALA A 85 9.22 -7.46 7.64
CA ALA A 85 9.24 -6.00 7.77
C ALA A 85 7.81 -5.42 7.76
N LEU A 86 6.94 -5.90 6.85
CA LEU A 86 5.52 -5.52 6.81
C LEU A 86 4.78 -5.91 8.09
N TRP A 87 5.07 -7.10 8.64
CA TRP A 87 4.54 -7.50 9.94
C TRP A 87 5.02 -6.57 11.06
N GLN A 88 6.30 -6.17 11.07
CA GLN A 88 6.84 -5.30 12.10
C GLN A 88 6.20 -3.90 12.11
N VAL A 89 5.80 -3.39 10.95
CA VAL A 89 5.11 -2.08 10.84
C VAL A 89 3.81 -2.05 11.64
N VAL A 90 3.12 -3.19 11.75
CA VAL A 90 1.84 -3.31 12.44
C VAL A 90 2.02 -3.85 13.86
N ASN A 91 2.88 -4.84 14.08
CA ASN A 91 2.87 -5.62 15.33
C ASN A 91 3.98 -5.25 16.32
N THR A 92 4.92 -4.35 15.98
CA THR A 92 5.97 -3.90 16.92
C THR A 92 5.72 -2.48 17.43
N ARG A 93 6.17 -2.19 18.66
CA ARG A 93 6.02 -0.86 19.29
C ARG A 93 6.53 0.32 18.46
N ARG A 94 7.57 0.10 17.65
CA ARG A 94 8.14 1.12 16.75
C ARG A 94 7.46 1.18 15.38
N GLY A 95 6.50 0.29 15.12
CA GLY A 95 5.76 0.21 13.88
C GLY A 95 4.83 1.41 13.69
N THR A 96 4.85 2.00 12.49
CA THR A 96 4.03 3.18 12.17
C THR A 96 2.51 2.92 12.22
N ALA A 97 2.10 1.66 12.15
CA ALA A 97 0.70 1.23 12.25
C ALA A 97 0.40 0.45 13.55
N HIS A 98 1.28 0.54 14.56
CA HIS A 98 1.16 -0.23 15.81
C HIS A 98 -0.18 -0.06 16.56
N LYS A 99 -0.77 1.13 16.45
CA LYS A 99 -2.09 1.42 17.03
C LYS A 99 -3.24 0.65 16.37
N SER A 100 -3.01 0.11 15.18
CA SER A 100 -3.98 -0.67 14.39
C SER A 100 -3.67 -2.18 14.38
N ARG A 101 -2.79 -2.66 15.26
CA ARG A 101 -2.58 -4.10 15.44
C ARG A 101 -3.86 -4.81 15.85
N MET A 102 -3.97 -6.07 15.48
CA MET A 102 -5.11 -6.92 15.84
C MET A 102 -5.01 -7.29 17.32
N THR A 103 -6.15 -7.47 17.98
CA THR A 103 -6.21 -7.98 19.36
C THR A 103 -6.12 -9.50 19.41
N THR A 104 -6.60 -10.19 18.37
CA THR A 104 -6.53 -11.64 18.23
C THR A 104 -5.21 -12.03 17.58
N GLU A 105 -4.35 -12.77 18.28
CA GLU A 105 -3.00 -13.12 17.82
C GLU A 105 -3.01 -13.92 16.50
N GLN A 106 -4.00 -14.81 16.29
CA GLN A 106 -4.11 -15.59 15.06
C GLN A 106 -4.44 -14.75 13.81
N TRP A 107 -4.81 -13.48 13.97
CA TRP A 107 -5.23 -12.61 12.88
C TRP A 107 -4.24 -11.49 12.56
N GLU A 108 -3.03 -11.51 13.15
CA GLU A 108 -2.00 -10.49 12.93
C GLU A 108 -1.87 -10.09 11.46
N MET A 109 -1.89 -8.78 11.18
CA MET A 109 -1.73 -8.26 9.82
C MET A 109 -0.27 -7.96 9.52
N ALA A 110 0.09 -7.99 8.23
CA ALA A 110 1.33 -7.42 7.72
C ALA A 110 1.00 -6.34 6.69
N GLY A 111 1.49 -5.11 6.91
CA GLY A 111 1.07 -3.96 6.12
C GLY A 111 2.04 -2.80 6.10
N LYS A 112 1.77 -1.80 5.27
CA LYS A 112 2.53 -0.54 5.24
C LYS A 112 1.64 0.67 5.11
N THR A 113 2.02 1.72 5.83
CA THR A 113 1.48 3.07 5.73
C THR A 113 2.12 3.83 4.57
N GLY A 114 1.32 4.64 3.88
CA GLY A 114 1.78 5.62 2.91
C GLY A 114 1.09 6.96 3.12
N THR A 115 1.73 8.01 2.62
CA THR A 115 1.20 9.38 2.56
C THR A 115 1.48 9.90 1.16
N ALA A 116 0.44 10.26 0.40
CA ALA A 116 0.62 10.81 -0.95
C ALA A 116 0.38 12.32 -0.92
N GLN A 117 1.38 13.10 -1.35
CA GLN A 117 1.35 14.55 -1.27
C GLN A 117 0.43 15.14 -2.34
N VAL A 118 -0.46 16.06 -1.94
CA VAL A 118 -1.41 16.72 -2.86
C VAL A 118 -0.86 18.02 -3.44
N VAL A 119 0.08 18.69 -2.77
CA VAL A 119 0.66 19.97 -3.21
C VAL A 119 2.17 19.93 -3.09
N LYS A 120 2.89 20.38 -4.14
CA LYS A 120 4.31 20.74 -4.05
C LYS A 120 4.44 21.95 -3.12
N GLN A 121 4.62 21.67 -1.84
CA GLN A 121 5.09 22.56 -0.77
C GLN A 121 5.14 24.07 -1.11
N HIS A 122 4.00 24.76 -0.95
CA HIS A 122 3.96 26.20 -0.66
C HIS A 122 3.45 26.38 0.78
N LEU A 123 4.01 25.60 1.69
CA LEU A 123 3.55 25.42 3.08
C LEU A 123 4.74 25.38 4.05
N GLU A 124 5.83 26.08 3.77
CA GLU A 124 6.85 26.36 4.81
C GLU A 124 6.27 27.21 5.97
N THR A 125 5.08 27.79 5.78
CA THR A 125 4.42 28.67 6.76
C THR A 125 3.37 28.01 7.65
N LEU A 126 2.85 26.81 7.37
CA LEU A 126 1.86 26.16 8.23
C LEU A 126 2.49 25.08 9.12
N LYS A 127 2.80 25.49 10.35
CA LYS A 127 3.49 24.67 11.37
C LYS A 127 2.69 23.45 11.88
N LYS A 128 1.43 23.23 11.46
CA LYS A 128 0.59 22.11 11.91
C LYS A 128 -0.35 21.59 10.81
N VAL A 129 -0.50 20.27 10.70
CA VAL A 129 -1.49 19.57 9.84
C VAL A 129 -2.94 20.01 10.17
N ALA A 130 -3.20 20.40 11.42
CA ALA A 130 -4.50 20.91 11.86
C ALA A 130 -4.93 22.18 11.10
N ASP A 131 -3.96 23.04 10.76
CA ASP A 131 -4.20 24.34 10.13
C ASP A 131 -4.21 24.25 8.59
N THR A 132 -3.93 23.06 8.04
CA THR A 132 -3.96 22.83 6.59
C THR A 132 -5.40 22.58 6.12
N PRO A 133 -5.94 23.40 5.19
CA PRO A 133 -7.26 23.17 4.61
C PRO A 133 -7.38 21.75 4.06
N ARG A 134 -8.55 21.12 4.22
CA ARG A 134 -8.76 19.70 3.86
C ARG A 134 -8.27 19.37 2.44
N ARG A 135 -8.56 20.21 1.45
CA ARG A 135 -8.13 20.04 0.05
C ARG A 135 -6.61 20.00 -0.16
N PHE A 136 -5.82 20.47 0.80
CA PHE A 136 -4.36 20.48 0.75
C PHE A 136 -3.73 19.42 1.66
N ARG A 137 -4.54 18.63 2.36
CA ARG A 137 -4.03 17.51 3.16
C ARG A 137 -3.66 16.36 2.24
N ASP A 138 -2.57 15.70 2.61
CA ASP A 138 -2.11 14.49 1.95
C ASP A 138 -3.16 13.38 2.00
N HIS A 139 -3.11 12.47 1.03
CA HIS A 139 -3.92 11.27 1.02
C HIS A 139 -3.30 10.22 1.95
N ALA A 140 -4.14 9.57 2.74
CA ALA A 140 -3.73 8.52 3.66
C ALA A 140 -3.85 7.15 2.98
N TRP A 141 -2.74 6.42 2.93
CA TRP A 141 -2.69 5.05 2.41
C TRP A 141 -2.38 4.05 3.50
N PHE A 142 -3.04 2.91 3.44
CA PHE A 142 -2.60 1.70 4.12
C PHE A 142 -2.94 0.50 3.27
N ALA A 143 -1.97 -0.39 3.09
CA ALA A 143 -2.20 -1.68 2.43
C ALA A 143 -1.63 -2.79 3.29
N ALA A 144 -2.31 -3.93 3.31
CA ALA A 144 -1.99 -5.04 4.18
C ALA A 144 -2.49 -6.38 3.61
N PHE A 145 -1.98 -7.46 4.17
CA PHE A 145 -2.60 -8.78 4.09
C PHE A 145 -2.72 -9.40 5.48
N ALA A 146 -3.69 -10.30 5.65
CA ALA A 146 -3.97 -10.98 6.92
C ALA A 146 -4.70 -12.31 6.71
N PRO A 147 -4.58 -13.26 7.66
CA PRO A 147 -3.54 -13.37 8.69
C PRO A 147 -2.11 -13.39 8.13
N PHE A 148 -1.11 -13.08 8.95
CA PHE A 148 0.29 -13.10 8.53
C PHE A 148 0.81 -14.51 8.21
N THR A 149 0.33 -15.51 8.95
CA THR A 149 0.79 -16.90 8.85
C THR A 149 0.09 -17.65 7.72
N ASN A 150 -1.23 -17.54 7.62
CA ASN A 150 -2.06 -18.09 6.55
C ASN A 150 -2.96 -16.99 5.97
N PRO A 151 -2.49 -16.22 4.97
CA PRO A 151 -3.23 -15.06 4.46
C PRO A 151 -4.52 -15.44 3.72
N GLU A 152 -5.63 -14.79 4.11
CA GLU A 152 -6.96 -14.97 3.50
C GLU A 152 -7.43 -13.71 2.76
N ILE A 153 -6.91 -12.53 3.13
CA ILE A 153 -7.30 -11.25 2.54
C ILE A 153 -6.09 -10.35 2.29
N ALA A 154 -6.08 -9.68 1.13
CA ALA A 154 -5.24 -8.52 0.85
C ALA A 154 -6.13 -7.28 0.66
N ILE A 155 -5.76 -6.16 1.28
CA ILE A 155 -6.56 -4.93 1.31
C ILE A 155 -5.69 -3.71 1.01
N ALA A 156 -6.25 -2.75 0.27
CA ALA A 156 -5.69 -1.41 0.10
C ALA A 156 -6.76 -0.37 0.43
N VAL A 157 -6.45 0.53 1.36
CA VAL A 157 -7.31 1.62 1.80
C VAL A 157 -6.66 2.94 1.44
N LEU A 158 -7.35 3.73 0.63
CA LEU A 158 -7.01 5.11 0.29
C LEU A 158 -8.09 6.03 0.85
N ILE A 159 -7.69 6.98 1.69
CA ILE A 159 -8.56 8.05 2.15
C ILE A 159 -8.05 9.37 1.59
N GLU A 160 -8.81 9.93 0.65
CA GLU A 160 -8.52 11.24 0.08
C GLU A 160 -8.52 12.30 1.18
N HIS A 161 -7.45 13.09 1.20
CA HIS A 161 -7.19 14.12 2.20
C HIS A 161 -7.22 13.61 3.65
N GLY A 162 -6.96 12.31 3.84
CA GLY A 162 -6.99 11.63 5.13
C GLY A 162 -5.76 11.88 6.01
N GLY A 163 -4.76 12.61 5.51
CA GLY A 163 -3.52 12.89 6.23
C GLY A 163 -2.64 11.65 6.35
N HIS A 164 -2.41 11.19 7.59
CA HIS A 164 -1.46 10.10 7.86
C HIS A 164 -2.08 8.70 7.72
N GLY A 165 -1.41 7.83 6.96
CA GLY A 165 -1.82 6.44 6.75
C GLY A 165 -2.04 5.63 8.04
N GLY A 166 -1.15 5.79 9.03
CA GLY A 166 -1.20 5.02 10.28
C GLY A 166 -2.31 5.43 11.25
N SER A 167 -2.77 6.68 11.20
CA SER A 167 -3.85 7.18 12.08
C SER A 167 -5.23 7.12 11.44
N THR A 168 -5.30 7.04 10.11
CA THR A 168 -6.55 7.16 9.36
C THR A 168 -6.87 5.88 8.58
N ALA A 169 -6.00 5.48 7.65
CA ALA A 169 -6.27 4.36 6.76
C ALA A 169 -6.09 2.99 7.46
N ALA A 170 -5.07 2.85 8.31
CA ALA A 170 -4.80 1.60 9.01
C ALA A 170 -5.92 1.17 9.99
N PRO A 171 -6.54 2.06 10.79
CA PRO A 171 -7.70 1.68 11.62
C PRO A 171 -8.93 1.25 10.82
N ILE A 172 -9.13 1.80 9.62
CA ILE A 172 -10.24 1.40 8.73
C ILE A 172 -9.96 0.02 8.16
N ALA A 173 -8.73 -0.22 7.68
CA ALA A 173 -8.33 -1.53 7.20
C ALA A 173 -8.46 -2.61 8.28
N ARG A 174 -8.05 -2.31 9.53
CA ARG A 174 -8.21 -3.22 10.68
C ARG A 174 -9.67 -3.65 10.83
N GLN A 175 -10.61 -2.70 10.87
CA GLN A 175 -12.04 -3.00 11.04
C GLN A 175 -12.60 -3.86 9.89
N ALA A 176 -12.22 -3.56 8.65
CA ALA A 176 -12.65 -4.34 7.49
C ALA A 176 -12.11 -5.78 7.52
N VAL A 177 -10.83 -5.94 7.89
CA VAL A 177 -10.18 -7.25 8.03
C VAL A 177 -10.79 -8.03 9.19
N GLU A 178 -10.97 -7.41 10.36
CA GLU A 178 -11.63 -8.06 11.52
C GLU A 178 -13.03 -8.54 11.14
N PHE A 179 -13.83 -7.71 10.47
CA PHE A 179 -15.17 -8.10 10.02
C PHE A 179 -15.13 -9.30 9.07
N TYR A 180 -14.21 -9.30 8.10
CA TYR A 180 -14.06 -10.40 7.15
C TYR A 180 -13.65 -11.71 7.83
N LEU A 181 -12.64 -11.67 8.70
CA LEU A 181 -12.13 -12.87 9.38
C LEU A 181 -13.16 -13.44 10.37
N ASN A 182 -13.90 -12.60 11.09
CA ASN A 182 -15.03 -13.06 11.91
C ASN A 182 -16.06 -13.83 11.08
N LYS A 183 -16.36 -13.36 9.87
CA LYS A 183 -17.34 -13.99 8.98
C LYS A 183 -16.84 -15.31 8.37
N LEU A 184 -15.53 -15.51 8.27
CA LEU A 184 -14.95 -16.79 7.83
C LEU A 184 -15.05 -17.87 8.91
N GLU A 185 -15.01 -17.49 10.19
CA GLU A 185 -15.11 -18.41 11.33
C GLU A 185 -16.56 -18.73 11.73
N SER A 186 -17.55 -17.94 11.26
CA SER A 186 -19.00 -18.13 11.50
C SER A 186 -19.66 -19.03 10.47
#